data_AF-A0A2T1EA30-F1
#
_entry.id   AF-A0A2T1EA30-F1
#
_cell.length_a   1.000
_cell.length_b   1.000
_cell.length_c   1.000
_cell.angle_alpha   90.00
_cell.angle_beta   90.00
_cell.angle_gamma   90.00
#
_symmetry.space_group_name_H-M   'P 1'
#
loop_
_entity.id
_entity.type
_entity.pdbx_description
1 polymer ?
#
loop_
_entity_poly.entity_id
_entity_poly.type
_entity_poly.pdbx_seq_one_letter_code
_entity_poly.pdbx_strand_id
1 'polypeptide(L)'
;MNLDYSVYPDIEDLPQTLHSPEDKADYVARICHAWDFGIVPTLETFELFGDWQEIFNEFVVPHSPAYAAFRDYYGWKPIKDTILEAPWEKFDRVNGRTLPDPCENML
;
A
#
# COMPACT_ATOMS: atom_id res chain seq x y z
N MET A 1 -9.11 -2.90 20.78
CA MET A 1 -8.94 -2.52 19.37
C MET A 1 -9.12 -1.02 19.30
N ASN A 2 -8.06 -0.29 19.00
CA ASN A 2 -8.06 1.16 18.93
C ASN A 2 -7.75 1.55 17.48
N LEU A 3 -8.66 2.28 16.85
CA LEU A 3 -8.50 2.71 15.47
C LEU A 3 -7.85 4.09 15.45
N ASP A 4 -6.88 4.29 14.57
CA ASP A 4 -6.33 5.60 14.30
C ASP A 4 -7.33 6.43 13.49
N TYR A 5 -8.09 7.28 14.17
CA TYR A 5 -9.09 8.15 13.55
C TYR A 5 -8.49 9.35 12.81
N SER A 6 -7.19 9.63 12.96
CA SER A 6 -6.56 10.76 12.27
C SER A 6 -6.58 10.61 10.74
N VAL A 7 -6.78 9.39 10.24
CA VAL A 7 -6.89 9.07 8.81
C VAL A 7 -8.27 9.33 8.20
N TYR A 8 -9.22 9.85 8.99
CA TYR A 8 -10.56 10.26 8.56
C TYR A 8 -10.79 11.77 8.70
N PRO A 9 -10.01 12.63 8.01
CA PRO A 9 -10.20 14.08 8.10
C PRO A 9 -11.47 14.58 7.39
N ASP A 10 -12.05 13.75 6.54
CA ASP A 10 -13.16 14.03 5.62
C ASP A 10 -14.54 13.58 6.13
N ILE A 11 -14.58 12.83 7.25
CA ILE A 11 -15.81 12.24 7.77
C ILE A 11 -16.11 12.84 9.15
N GLU A 12 -17.33 13.36 9.33
CA GLU A 12 -17.77 13.90 10.62
C GLU A 12 -18.19 12.80 11.61
N ASP A 13 -18.79 11.70 11.11
CA ASP A 13 -19.21 10.54 11.91
C ASP A 13 -18.19 9.40 11.77
N LEU A 14 -17.26 9.34 12.73
CA LEU A 14 -16.17 8.37 12.71
C LEU A 14 -16.70 6.94 12.87
N PRO A 15 -16.21 5.97 12.09
CA PRO A 15 -16.63 4.59 12.21
C PRO A 15 -16.22 4.04 13.58
N GLN A 16 -17.20 3.75 14.44
CA GLN A 16 -16.97 3.17 15.77
C GLN A 16 -16.37 1.76 15.67
N THR A 17 -16.62 1.07 14.56
CA THR A 17 -16.28 -0.33 14.30
C THR A 17 -16.19 -0.58 12.80
N LEU A 18 -15.27 -1.45 12.39
CA LEU A 18 -15.09 -1.88 11.01
C LEU A 18 -15.74 -3.25 10.84
N HIS A 19 -17.01 -3.25 10.44
CA HIS A 19 -17.84 -4.47 10.42
C HIS A 19 -17.72 -5.23 9.11
N SER A 20 -17.58 -4.51 8.00
CA SER A 20 -17.52 -5.11 6.67
C SER A 20 -16.08 -5.23 6.17
N PRO A 21 -15.79 -6.18 5.26
CA PRO A 21 -14.53 -6.23 4.53
C PRO A 21 -14.19 -4.90 3.85
N GLU A 22 -15.21 -4.19 3.35
CA GLU A 22 -15.09 -2.90 2.70
C GLU A 22 -14.64 -1.79 3.67
N ASP A 23 -15.19 -1.76 4.89
CA ASP A 23 -14.75 -0.80 5.92
C ASP A 23 -13.28 -1.03 6.30
N LYS A 24 -12.90 -2.30 6.44
CA LYS A 24 -11.50 -2.66 6.71
C LYS A 24 -10.59 -2.28 5.56
N ALA A 25 -11.02 -2.50 4.32
CA ALA A 25 -10.27 -2.14 3.12
C ALA A 25 -10.06 -0.62 2.99
N ASP A 26 -11.11 0.17 3.24
CA ASP A 26 -11.02 1.63 3.29
C ASP A 26 -10.02 2.09 4.37
N TYR A 27 -10.10 1.50 5.57
CA TYR A 27 -9.16 1.80 6.65
C TYR A 27 -7.70 1.45 6.27
N VAL A 28 -7.46 0.29 5.65
CA VAL A 28 -6.14 -0.09 5.13
C VAL A 28 -5.63 0.92 4.10
N ALA A 29 -6.47 1.30 3.14
CA ALA A 29 -6.09 2.26 2.10
C ALA A 29 -5.71 3.63 2.70
N ARG A 30 -6.46 4.09 3.69
CA ARG A 30 -6.22 5.37 4.39
C ARG A 30 -4.93 5.35 5.20
N ILE A 31 -4.66 4.27 5.94
CA ILE A 31 -3.41 4.08 6.68
C ILE A 31 -2.22 4.02 5.73
N CYS A 32 -2.33 3.25 4.64
CA CYS A 32 -1.28 3.16 3.64
C CYS A 32 -0.99 4.53 3.01
N HIS A 33 -2.04 5.28 2.68
CA HIS A 33 -1.90 6.64 2.15
C HIS A 33 -1.21 7.57 3.15
N ALA A 34 -1.61 7.57 4.42
CA ALA A 34 -0.98 8.38 5.45
C ALA A 34 0.53 8.06 5.57
N TRP A 35 0.89 6.77 5.52
CA TRP A 35 2.27 6.34 5.61
C TRP A 35 3.09 6.64 4.35
N ASP A 36 2.50 6.55 3.17
CA ASP A 36 3.13 6.97 1.92
C ASP A 36 3.56 8.45 1.95
N PHE A 37 2.87 9.28 2.75
CA PHE A 37 3.22 10.69 2.99
C PHE A 37 3.98 10.95 4.30
N GLY A 38 4.52 9.90 4.93
CA GLY A 38 5.44 10.01 6.06
C GLY A 38 4.79 9.96 7.45
N ILE A 39 3.49 9.69 7.55
CA ILE A 39 2.80 9.48 8.82
C ILE A 39 2.85 7.98 9.15
N VAL A 40 3.80 7.61 10.00
CA VAL A 40 4.05 6.19 10.34
C VAL A 40 2.91 5.63 11.20
N PRO A 41 2.34 4.46 10.87
CA PRO A 41 1.29 3.82 11.65
C PRO A 41 1.79 3.41 13.04
N THR A 42 0.86 3.36 14.00
CA THR A 42 1.17 2.92 15.37
C THR A 42 1.34 1.40 15.46
N LEU A 43 2.00 0.91 16.50
CA LEU A 43 2.13 -0.53 16.76
C LEU A 43 0.75 -1.22 16.86
N GLU A 44 -0.25 -0.55 17.43
CA GLU A 44 -1.62 -1.08 17.52
C GLU A 44 -2.22 -1.32 16.12
N THR A 45 -1.89 -0.48 15.14
CA THR A 45 -2.28 -0.66 13.74
C THR A 45 -1.60 -1.89 13.11
N PHE A 46 -0.31 -2.11 13.40
CA PHE A 46 0.40 -3.32 12.95
C PHE A 46 -0.18 -4.59 13.58
N GLU A 47 -0.55 -4.56 14.85
CA GLU A 47 -1.22 -5.70 15.49
C GLU A 47 -2.59 -5.96 14.86
N LEU A 48 -3.35 -4.90 14.59
CA LEU A 48 -4.67 -4.98 13.97
C LEU A 48 -4.62 -5.61 12.57
N PHE A 49 -3.65 -5.23 11.75
CA PHE A 49 -3.54 -5.71 10.37
C PHE A 49 -3.02 -7.15 10.28
N GLY A 50 -2.40 -7.69 11.33
CA GLY A 50 -1.86 -9.05 11.33
C GLY A 50 -2.92 -10.13 11.03
N ASP A 51 -4.16 -9.89 11.44
CA ASP A 51 -5.29 -10.80 11.24
C ASP A 51 -6.10 -10.51 9.96
N TRP A 52 -5.67 -9.57 9.11
CA TRP A 52 -6.46 -9.08 7.96
C TRP A 52 -5.88 -9.50 6.61
N GLN A 53 -5.17 -10.62 6.56
CA GLN A 53 -4.53 -11.11 5.33
C GLN A 53 -5.54 -11.28 4.19
N GLU A 54 -6.76 -11.72 4.48
CA GLU A 54 -7.85 -11.85 3.52
C GLU A 54 -8.25 -10.51 2.90
N ILE A 55 -8.32 -9.44 3.70
CA ILE A 55 -8.63 -8.10 3.24
C ILE A 55 -7.52 -7.58 2.32
N PHE A 56 -6.25 -7.80 2.69
CA PHE A 56 -5.12 -7.46 1.84
C PHE A 56 -5.09 -8.30 0.55
N ASN A 57 -5.59 -9.52 0.53
CA ASN A 57 -5.61 -10.30 -0.70
C ASN A 57 -6.78 -9.92 -1.63
N GLU A 58 -7.90 -9.52 -1.05
CA GLU A 58 -9.10 -9.12 -1.79
C GLU A 58 -9.02 -7.68 -2.32
N PHE A 59 -8.54 -6.75 -1.48
CA PHE A 59 -8.48 -5.32 -1.78
C PHE A 59 -7.02 -4.87 -1.88
N VAL A 60 -6.52 -4.84 -3.12
CA VAL A 60 -5.13 -4.54 -3.44
C VAL A 60 -4.92 -3.02 -3.63
N VAL A 61 -3.87 -2.48 -3.00
CA VAL A 61 -3.40 -1.10 -3.20
C VAL A 61 -2.02 -1.13 -3.90
N PRO A 62 -1.97 -1.31 -5.22
CA PRO A 62 -0.75 -1.74 -5.92
C PRO A 62 0.36 -0.67 -5.93
N HIS A 63 0.00 0.62 -5.89
CA HIS A 63 0.96 1.72 -6.02
C HIS A 63 1.36 2.35 -4.67
N SER A 64 0.98 1.73 -3.56
CA SER A 64 1.35 2.21 -2.23
C SER A 64 2.62 1.48 -1.72
N PRO A 65 3.75 2.18 -1.54
CA PRO A 65 4.94 1.58 -0.93
C PRO A 65 4.67 1.12 0.51
N ALA A 66 3.82 1.83 1.28
CA ALA A 66 3.41 1.40 2.60
C ALA A 66 2.66 0.05 2.57
N TYR A 67 1.79 -0.13 1.59
CA TYR A 67 1.09 -1.39 1.40
C TYR A 67 2.06 -2.54 1.08
N ALA A 68 3.04 -2.31 0.20
CA ALA A 68 4.11 -3.27 -0.06
C ALA A 68 4.93 -3.59 1.21
N ALA A 69 5.23 -2.58 2.04
CA ALA A 69 5.94 -2.75 3.29
C ALA A 69 5.16 -3.60 4.31
N PHE A 70 3.83 -3.41 4.42
CA PHE A 70 3.00 -4.29 5.25
C PHE A 70 3.08 -5.74 4.78
N ARG A 71 2.95 -5.99 3.48
CA ARG A 71 3.04 -7.35 2.94
C ARG A 71 4.39 -7.99 3.24
N ASP A 72 5.48 -7.25 3.07
CA ASP A 72 6.82 -7.72 3.39
C ASP A 72 6.96 -8.03 4.89
N TYR A 73 6.50 -7.13 5.76
CA TYR A 73 6.54 -7.30 7.22
C TYR A 73 5.84 -8.58 7.69
N TYR A 74 4.67 -8.90 7.12
CA TYR A 74 3.94 -10.13 7.47
C TYR A 74 4.37 -11.37 6.65
N GLY A 75 5.34 -11.25 5.75
CA GLY A 75 5.77 -12.34 4.88
C GLY A 75 4.71 -12.79 3.86
N TRP A 76 3.81 -11.89 3.47
CA TRP A 76 2.79 -12.15 2.46
C TRP A 76 3.37 -12.01 1.06
N LYS A 77 2.81 -12.76 0.10
CA LYS A 77 3.31 -12.74 -1.29
C LYS A 77 3.25 -11.32 -1.85
N PRO A 78 4.33 -10.79 -2.45
CA PRO A 78 4.30 -9.48 -3.06
C PRO A 78 3.27 -9.45 -4.21
N ILE A 79 2.64 -8.30 -4.39
CA ILE A 79 1.81 -8.09 -5.58
C ILE A 79 2.78 -7.90 -6.75
N LYS A 80 2.54 -8.64 -7.83
CA LYS A 80 3.19 -8.32 -9.09
C LYS A 80 2.58 -7.03 -9.60
N ASP A 81 3.29 -5.92 -9.38
CA ASP A 81 2.90 -4.69 -10.03
C ASP A 81 3.08 -4.88 -11.54
N THR A 82 2.05 -4.51 -12.30
CA THR A 82 2.13 -4.41 -13.76
C THR A 82 2.42 -2.96 -14.08
N ILE A 83 3.56 -2.44 -13.62
CA ILE A 83 4.15 -1.30 -14.32
C ILE A 83 4.60 -1.86 -15.66
N LEU A 84 3.68 -1.83 -16.63
CA LEU A 84 3.94 -2.36 -17.98
C LEU A 84 5.10 -1.63 -18.65
N GLU A 85 5.37 -0.40 -18.21
CA GLU A 85 6.47 0.44 -18.69
C GLU A 85 6.68 1.66 -17.77
N ALA A 86 7.91 1.90 -17.31
CA ALA A 86 8.25 3.10 -16.55
C ALA A 86 8.38 4.34 -17.47
N PRO A 87 8.09 5.57 -17.00
CA PRO A 87 8.17 6.77 -17.85
C PRO A 87 9.53 7.01 -18.50
N TRP A 88 10.62 6.66 -17.82
CA TRP A 88 11.98 6.82 -18.33
C TRP A 88 12.32 5.80 -19.43
N GLU A 89 11.74 4.61 -19.43
CA GLU A 89 11.91 3.61 -20.49
C GLU A 89 11.42 4.12 -21.85
N LYS A 90 10.33 4.91 -21.85
CA LYS A 90 9.86 5.61 -23.05
C LYS A 90 10.89 6.62 -23.55
N PHE A 91 11.48 7.40 -22.64
CA PHE A 91 12.51 8.39 -22.98
C PHE A 91 13.77 7.72 -23.52
N ASP A 92 14.22 6.63 -22.89
CA ASP A 92 15.42 5.91 -23.31
C ASP A 92 15.25 5.27 -24.68
N ARG A 93 14.07 4.71 -24.98
CA ARG A 93 13.74 4.23 -26.33
C ARG A 93 13.77 5.33 -27.38
N VAL A 94 13.21 6.51 -27.10
CA VAL A 94 13.24 7.66 -28.01
C VAL A 94 14.67 8.17 -28.24
N ASN A 95 15.53 8.09 -27.23
CA ASN A 95 16.92 8.55 -27.29
C ASN A 95 17.92 7.46 -27.73
N GLY A 96 17.45 6.27 -28.11
CA GLY A 96 18.30 5.16 -28.55
C GLY A 96 19.19 4.57 -27.45
N ARG A 97 18.85 4.80 -26.18
CA ARG A 97 19.52 4.19 -25.02
C ARG A 97 18.93 2.79 -24.83
N THR A 98 19.53 1.80 -25.49
CA THR A 98 19.07 0.40 -25.50
C THR A 98 19.82 -0.49 -24.51
N LEU A 99 20.76 0.07 -23.76
CA LEU A 99 21.41 -0.67 -22.68
C LEU A 99 20.39 -0.85 -21.54
N PRO A 100 20.23 -2.08 -21.02
CA PRO A 100 19.35 -2.33 -19.88
C PRO A 100 19.79 -1.46 -18.70
N ASP A 101 18.82 -0.92 -17.96
CA ASP A 101 19.12 -0.08 -16.80
C ASP A 101 19.83 -0.96 -15.75
N PRO A 102 20.99 -0.54 -15.21
CA PRO A 102 21.65 -1.25 -14.11
C PRO A 102 20.72 -1.57 -12.92
N CYS A 103 19.63 -0.80 -12.76
CA CYS A 103 18.61 -0.93 -11.73
C CYS A 103 17.41 -1.79 -12.14
N GLU A 104 17.28 -2.18 -13.43
CA GLU A 104 16.12 -2.90 -13.98
C GLU A 104 15.84 -4.24 -13.26
N ASN A 105 16.88 -4.86 -12.68
CA ASN A 105 16.81 -6.17 -12.04
C ASN A 105 17.21 -6.16 -10.55
N MET A 106 17.11 -5.01 -9.86
CA MET A 106 17.53 -4.88 -8.45
C MET A 106 16.42 -5.16 -7.42
N LEU A 107 15.31 -5.80 -7.81
CA LEU A 107 14.20 -6.17 -6.93
C LEU A 107 14.02 -7.69 -6.82
#